data_AF-Q800V2-F1
#
_entry.id   AF-Q800V2-F1
#
_cell.length_a   1.000
_cell.length_b   1.000
_cell.length_c   1.000
_cell.angle_alpha   90.00
_cell.angle_beta   90.00
_cell.angle_gamma   90.00
#
_symmetry.space_group_name_H-M   'P 1'
#
loop_
_entity.id
_entity.type
_entity.pdbx_description
1 polymer ?
#
loop_
_entity_poly.entity_id
_entity_poly.type
_entity_poly.pdbx_seq_one_letter_code
_entity_poly.pdbx_strand_id
1 'polypeptide(L)'
;CIGVGMAMDLVLDDSKRIAKRKLIEDNRGKRRREEVVKTMQNRPEPTSEEWELIRVATDAHMTTNAQGSHWKQKRKFLPEDIGQSPMATTSEGDKVDLEAFSQFTRIITPAITRVVDFAK
;
A
#
# COMPACT_ATOMS: atom_id res chain seq x y z
N CYS A 1 22.37 9.68 44.20
CA CYS A 1 23.34 8.64 43.75
C CYS A 1 24.47 8.48 44.76
N ILE A 2 25.31 9.49 44.99
CA ILE A 2 26.38 9.42 46.00
C ILE A 2 25.79 9.29 47.43
N GLY A 3 24.73 10.06 47.74
CA GLY A 3 24.01 9.95 49.03
C GLY A 3 23.24 8.64 49.26
N VAL A 4 23.20 7.73 48.27
CA VAL A 4 22.65 6.35 48.41
C VAL A 4 23.76 5.29 48.27
N GLY A 5 25.04 5.67 48.40
CA GLY A 5 26.18 4.76 48.45
C GLY A 5 26.81 4.37 47.11
N MET A 6 26.45 5.02 45.99
CA MET A 6 27.16 4.78 44.72
C MET A 6 28.56 5.41 44.77
N ALA A 7 29.58 4.64 44.42
CA ALA A 7 30.95 5.12 44.34
C ALA A 7 31.07 6.29 43.35
N MET A 8 31.86 7.31 43.70
CA MET A 8 31.93 8.57 42.95
C MET A 8 32.41 8.40 41.51
N ASP A 9 33.28 7.42 41.27
CA ASP A 9 33.80 7.01 39.96
C ASP A 9 32.73 6.38 39.04
N LEU A 10 31.66 5.81 39.62
CA LEU A 10 30.53 5.25 38.89
C LEU A 10 29.44 6.28 38.58
N VAL A 11 29.50 7.49 39.16
CA VAL A 11 28.48 8.53 38.98
C VAL A 11 28.90 9.48 37.83
N LEU A 12 28.23 9.32 36.69
CA LEU A 12 28.43 10.21 35.53
C LEU A 12 27.93 11.63 35.82
N ASP A 13 28.70 12.64 35.41
CA ASP A 13 28.26 14.03 35.31
C ASP A 13 27.13 14.19 34.27
N ASP A 14 26.46 15.35 34.26
CA ASP A 14 25.31 15.58 33.39
C ASP A 14 25.64 15.49 31.91
N SER A 15 26.80 15.99 31.49
CA SER A 15 27.26 15.91 30.10
C SER A 15 27.43 14.46 29.65
N LYS A 16 28.05 13.61 30.48
CA LYS A 16 28.20 12.17 30.21
C LYS A 16 26.86 11.43 30.25
N ARG A 17 25.93 11.81 31.14
CA ARG A 17 24.57 11.24 31.17
C ARG A 17 23.80 11.52 29.88
N ILE A 18 23.85 12.76 29.40
CA ILE A 18 23.19 13.17 28.14
C ILE A 18 23.83 12.44 26.96
N ALA A 19 25.16 12.40 26.88
CA ALA A 19 25.87 11.67 25.83
C ALA A 19 25.53 10.18 25.82
N LYS A 20 25.48 9.53 26.99
CA LYS A 20 25.07 8.13 27.13
C LYS A 20 23.63 7.91 26.69
N ARG A 21 22.68 8.79 27.05
CA ARG A 21 21.28 8.69 26.60
C ARG A 21 21.18 8.78 25.09
N LYS A 22 21.90 9.71 24.47
CA LYS A 22 21.93 9.86 23.00
C LYS A 22 22.50 8.61 22.33
N LEU A 23 23.64 8.10 22.81
CA LEU A 23 24.26 6.88 22.30
C LEU A 23 23.34 5.66 22.41
N ILE A 24 22.60 5.54 23.52
CA ILE A 24 21.63 4.46 23.71
C ILE A 24 20.49 4.57 22.70
N GLU A 25 19.95 5.77 22.46
CA GLU A 25 18.88 5.94 21.48
C GLU A 25 19.38 5.70 20.05
N ASP A 26 20.57 6.18 19.71
CA ASP A 26 21.19 5.95 18.39
C ASP A 26 21.43 4.45 18.15
N ASN A 27 21.93 3.71 19.14
CA ASN A 27 22.11 2.25 19.05
C ASN A 27 20.78 1.50 18.99
N ARG A 28 19.74 1.95 19.71
CA ARG A 28 18.38 1.40 19.58
C ARG A 28 17.84 1.61 18.17
N GLY A 29 18.01 2.81 17.61
CA GLY A 29 17.63 3.13 16.24
C GLY A 29 18.37 2.28 15.21
N LYS A 30 19.69 2.13 15.36
CA LYS A 30 20.53 1.29 14.51
C LYS A 30 20.08 -0.18 14.55
N ARG A 31 19.90 -0.74 15.75
CA ARG A 31 19.43 -2.12 15.94
C ARG A 31 18.06 -2.36 15.30
N ARG A 32 17.10 -1.44 15.45
CA ARG A 32 15.78 -1.53 14.78
C ARG A 32 15.93 -1.60 13.26
N ARG A 33 16.78 -0.75 12.66
CA ARG A 33 17.01 -0.76 11.20
C ARG A 33 17.68 -2.06 10.74
N GLU A 34 18.67 -2.54 11.48
CA GLU A 34 19.38 -3.79 11.18
C GLU A 34 18.46 -5.01 11.33
N GLU A 35 17.60 -5.04 12.35
CA GLU A 35 16.59 -6.08 12.53
C GLU A 35 15.60 -6.11 11.35
N VAL A 36 15.12 -4.96 10.87
CA VAL A 36 14.27 -4.87 9.68
C VAL A 36 14.98 -5.44 8.44
N VAL A 37 16.23 -5.03 8.18
CA VAL A 37 17.01 -5.54 7.03
C VAL A 37 17.23 -7.06 7.16
N LYS A 38 17.53 -7.55 8.36
CA LYS A 38 17.71 -8.99 8.61
C LYS A 38 16.42 -9.79 8.40
N THR A 39 15.27 -9.24 8.79
CA THR A 39 13.97 -9.87 8.50
C THR A 39 13.64 -9.90 7.02
N MET A 40 14.12 -8.91 6.23
CA MET A 40 13.98 -8.94 4.78
C MET A 40 14.88 -9.99 4.11
N GLN A 41 16.09 -10.21 4.63
CA GLN A 41 17.01 -11.24 4.09
C GLN A 41 16.54 -12.68 4.34
N ASN A 42 15.82 -12.93 5.44
CA ASN A 42 15.33 -14.27 5.80
C ASN A 42 13.86 -14.51 5.40
N ARG A 43 13.30 -13.66 4.54
CA ARG A 43 11.94 -13.88 4.05
C ARG A 43 11.95 -15.12 3.15
N PRO A 44 11.12 -16.15 3.42
CA PRO A 44 11.06 -17.31 2.56
C PRO A 44 10.58 -16.91 1.17
N GLU A 45 11.26 -17.41 0.15
CA GLU A 45 10.81 -17.35 -1.23
C GLU A 45 9.63 -18.31 -1.42
N PRO A 46 8.73 -18.05 -2.40
CA PRO A 46 7.68 -19.00 -2.75
C PRO A 46 8.28 -20.36 -3.11
N THR A 47 7.59 -21.42 -2.69
CA THR A 47 7.87 -22.79 -3.11
C THR A 47 7.60 -22.98 -4.60
N SER A 48 8.04 -24.10 -5.19
CA SER A 48 7.77 -24.40 -6.60
C SER A 48 6.28 -24.46 -6.94
N GLU A 49 5.45 -24.97 -6.02
CA GLU A 49 3.99 -25.01 -6.18
C GLU A 49 3.38 -23.60 -6.12
N GLU A 50 3.83 -22.77 -5.17
CA GLU A 50 3.39 -21.37 -5.09
C GLU A 50 3.85 -20.55 -6.30
N TRP A 51 5.05 -20.80 -6.84
CA TRP A 51 5.50 -20.15 -8.07
C TRP A 51 4.64 -20.51 -9.28
N GLU A 52 4.22 -21.77 -9.39
CA GLU A 52 3.30 -22.18 -10.44
C GLU A 52 1.93 -21.51 -10.28
N LEU A 53 1.42 -21.43 -9.04
CA LEU A 53 0.19 -20.71 -8.75
C LEU A 53 0.30 -19.21 -9.08
N ILE A 54 1.41 -18.57 -8.71
CA ILE A 54 1.71 -17.17 -9.03
C ILE A 54 1.73 -16.97 -10.54
N ARG A 55 2.37 -17.87 -11.29
CA ARG A 55 2.45 -17.81 -12.75
C ARG A 55 1.07 -17.89 -13.37
N VAL A 56 0.27 -18.90 -13.00
CA VAL A 56 -1.10 -19.09 -13.52
C VAL A 56 -1.99 -17.87 -13.22
N ALA A 57 -1.97 -17.38 -11.98
CA ALA A 57 -2.76 -16.20 -11.61
C ALA A 57 -2.30 -14.93 -12.35
N THR A 58 -0.99 -14.76 -12.55
CA THR A 58 -0.43 -13.63 -13.30
C THR A 58 -0.84 -13.70 -14.77
N ASP A 59 -0.73 -14.87 -15.41
CA ASP A 59 -1.10 -15.08 -16.80
C ASP A 59 -2.61 -14.84 -17.02
N ALA A 60 -3.46 -15.38 -16.14
CA ALA A 60 -4.91 -15.14 -16.16
C ALA A 60 -5.22 -13.64 -16.02
N HIS A 61 -4.54 -12.93 -15.12
CA HIS A 61 -4.72 -11.49 -14.98
C HIS A 61 -4.27 -10.73 -16.22
N MET A 62 -3.09 -11.04 -16.77
CA MET A 62 -2.53 -10.34 -17.94
C MET A 62 -3.40 -10.50 -19.20
N THR A 63 -3.99 -11.68 -19.39
CA THR A 63 -4.84 -11.98 -20.56
C THR A 63 -6.23 -11.37 -20.46
N THR A 64 -6.74 -11.18 -19.24
CA THR A 64 -8.08 -10.63 -18.99
C THR A 64 -8.07 -9.15 -18.62
N ASN A 65 -6.92 -8.54 -18.35
CA ASN A 65 -6.81 -7.11 -18.06
C ASN A 65 -6.89 -6.28 -19.35
N ALA A 66 -7.77 -5.26 -19.37
CA ALA A 66 -7.96 -4.44 -20.55
C ALA A 66 -6.75 -3.52 -20.81
N GLN A 67 -6.31 -3.48 -22.07
CA GLN A 67 -5.27 -2.56 -22.57
C GLN A 67 -3.86 -2.74 -22.00
N GLY A 68 -3.67 -3.58 -20.99
CA GLY A 68 -2.36 -3.96 -20.43
C GLY A 68 -1.47 -2.74 -20.13
N SER A 69 -0.20 -2.82 -20.51
CA SER A 69 0.79 -1.75 -20.31
C SER A 69 0.49 -0.45 -21.09
N HIS A 70 -0.39 -0.49 -22.09
CA HIS A 70 -0.72 0.65 -22.95
C HIS A 70 -1.93 1.46 -22.48
N TRP A 71 -2.48 1.17 -21.30
CA TRP A 71 -3.68 1.85 -20.79
C TRP A 71 -3.50 3.38 -20.70
N LYS A 72 -2.30 3.87 -20.36
CA LYS A 72 -2.02 5.31 -20.26
C LYS A 72 -2.14 6.04 -21.59
N GLN A 73 -1.75 5.39 -22.69
CA GLN A 73 -1.82 5.95 -24.04
C GLN A 73 -3.22 5.79 -24.65
N LYS A 74 -3.94 4.73 -24.28
CA LYS A 74 -5.26 4.42 -24.86
C LYS A 74 -6.45 5.01 -24.09
N ARG A 75 -6.29 5.36 -22.81
CA ARG A 75 -7.37 5.97 -22.01
C ARG A 75 -7.75 7.33 -22.60
N LYS A 76 -9.04 7.63 -22.54
CA LYS A 76 -9.58 8.96 -22.82
C LYS A 76 -10.11 9.55 -21.52
N PHE A 77 -9.96 10.85 -21.34
CA PHE A 77 -10.56 11.55 -20.22
C PHE A 77 -12.07 11.66 -20.43
N LEU A 78 -12.83 11.52 -19.35
CA LEU A 78 -14.23 11.86 -19.35
C LEU A 78 -14.34 13.39 -19.57
N PRO A 79 -15.21 13.87 -20.47
CA PRO A 79 -15.43 15.31 -20.66
C PRO A 79 -15.76 16.03 -19.35
N GLU A 80 -15.25 17.26 -19.20
CA GLU A 80 -15.34 18.02 -17.93
C GLU A 80 -16.77 18.42 -17.54
N ASP A 81 -17.66 18.52 -18.52
CA ASP A 81 -19.09 18.83 -18.36
C ASP A 81 -19.90 17.65 -17.79
N ILE A 82 -19.43 16.42 -17.97
CA ILE A 82 -20.09 15.23 -17.42
C ILE A 82 -19.75 15.08 -15.94
N GLY A 83 -20.77 14.89 -15.09
CA GLY A 83 -20.60 14.83 -13.64
C GLY A 83 -20.81 16.17 -12.93
N GLN A 84 -21.15 17.22 -13.68
CA GLN A 84 -21.48 18.55 -13.14
C GLN A 84 -22.99 18.84 -13.13
N SER A 85 -23.82 17.93 -13.65
CA SER A 85 -25.26 18.16 -13.84
C SER A 85 -26.05 18.09 -12.53
N PRO A 86 -27.27 18.68 -12.47
CA PRO A 86 -28.16 18.56 -11.33
C PRO A 86 -28.43 17.10 -11.01
N MET A 87 -28.07 16.70 -9.81
CA MET A 87 -28.08 15.30 -9.41
C MET A 87 -29.47 14.86 -8.96
N ALA A 88 -29.90 13.69 -9.41
CA ALA A 88 -31.10 13.04 -8.91
C ALA A 88 -30.83 12.54 -7.48
N THR A 89 -31.71 12.86 -6.53
CA THR A 89 -31.66 12.28 -5.19
C THR A 89 -32.19 10.86 -5.21
N THR A 90 -31.38 9.91 -4.73
CA THR A 90 -31.79 8.54 -4.48
C THR A 90 -32.66 8.47 -3.21
N SER A 91 -33.32 7.34 -3.01
CA SER A 91 -34.08 7.05 -1.79
C SER A 91 -33.24 7.11 -0.51
N GLU A 92 -31.92 6.99 -0.63
CA GLU A 92 -30.96 7.04 0.48
C GLU A 92 -30.42 8.46 0.72
N GLY A 93 -30.85 9.44 -0.07
CA GLY A 93 -30.42 10.84 0.03
C GLY A 93 -29.14 11.16 -0.72
N ASP A 94 -28.49 10.15 -1.30
CA ASP A 94 -27.34 10.33 -2.17
C ASP A 94 -27.75 10.96 -3.49
N LYS A 95 -26.83 11.73 -4.06
CA LYS A 95 -27.05 12.46 -5.29
C LYS A 95 -26.33 11.73 -6.43
N VAL A 96 -27.03 11.51 -7.55
CA VAL A 96 -26.49 10.84 -8.74
C VAL A 96 -26.67 11.70 -9.98
N ASP A 97 -25.57 11.96 -10.68
CA ASP A 97 -25.60 12.50 -12.04
C ASP A 97 -25.96 11.37 -13.01
N LEU A 98 -27.12 11.46 -13.65
CA LEU A 98 -27.64 10.41 -14.54
C LEU A 98 -26.85 10.31 -15.85
N GLU A 99 -26.24 11.40 -16.31
CA GLU A 99 -25.43 11.41 -17.52
C GLU A 99 -24.10 10.69 -17.27
N ALA A 100 -23.42 11.02 -16.16
CA ALA A 100 -22.22 10.31 -15.73
C ALA A 100 -22.52 8.82 -15.48
N PHE A 101 -23.65 8.52 -14.82
CA PHE A 101 -24.09 7.14 -14.59
C PHE A 101 -24.28 6.36 -15.90
N SER A 102 -24.88 6.99 -16.92
CA SER A 102 -25.03 6.39 -18.25
C SER A 102 -23.67 6.05 -18.90
N GLN A 103 -22.67 6.93 -18.76
CA GLN A 103 -21.32 6.65 -19.26
C GLN A 103 -20.68 5.44 -18.59
N PHE A 104 -20.83 5.31 -17.25
CA PHE A 104 -20.26 4.19 -16.51
C PHE A 104 -20.97 2.86 -16.79
N THR A 105 -22.30 2.86 -16.86
CA THR A 105 -23.07 1.64 -17.20
C THR A 105 -22.75 1.11 -18.59
N ARG A 106 -22.36 1.97 -19.54
CA ARG A 106 -21.93 1.53 -20.88
C ARG A 106 -20.64 0.70 -20.86
N ILE A 107 -19.74 0.93 -19.91
CA ILE A 107 -18.44 0.24 -19.83
C ILE A 107 -18.40 -0.84 -18.76
N ILE A 108 -19.40 -0.92 -17.88
CA ILE A 108 -19.39 -1.84 -16.74
C ILE A 108 -19.54 -3.30 -17.19
N THR A 109 -20.39 -3.60 -18.17
CA THR A 109 -20.64 -4.99 -18.59
C THR A 109 -19.36 -5.66 -19.11
N PRO A 110 -18.59 -5.07 -20.05
CA PRO A 110 -17.31 -5.66 -20.45
C PRO A 110 -16.28 -5.76 -19.31
N ALA A 111 -16.35 -4.89 -18.29
CA ALA A 111 -15.48 -4.98 -17.13
C ALA A 111 -15.84 -6.18 -16.24
N ILE A 112 -17.13 -6.40 -15.99
CA ILE A 112 -17.63 -7.57 -15.25
C ILE A 112 -17.26 -8.86 -15.98
N THR A 113 -17.45 -8.92 -17.31
CA THR A 113 -17.08 -10.09 -18.12
C THR A 113 -15.61 -10.47 -17.95
N ARG A 114 -14.69 -9.48 -17.93
CA ARG A 114 -13.26 -9.75 -17.71
C ARG A 114 -12.94 -10.33 -16.34
N VAL A 115 -13.67 -9.95 -15.29
CA VAL A 115 -13.53 -10.54 -13.95
C VAL A 115 -14.02 -11.98 -13.94
N VAL A 116 -15.13 -12.26 -14.61
CA VAL A 116 -15.64 -13.64 -14.76
C VAL A 116 -14.64 -14.49 -15.55
N ASP A 117 -14.08 -13.97 -16.64
CA ASP A 117 -13.10 -14.68 -17.44
C ASP A 117 -11.76 -14.88 -16.72
N PHE A 118 -11.39 -13.99 -15.80
CA PHE A 118 -10.22 -14.18 -14.92
C PHE A 118 -10.40 -15.36 -13.95
N ALA A 119 -11.63 -15.61 -13.51
CA ALA A 119 -11.93 -16.63 -12.50
C ALA A 119 -12.21 -18.03 -13.08
N LYS A 120 -12.34 -18.16 -14.41
CA LYS A 120 -12.54 -19.44 -15.11
C LYS A 120 -11.23 -20.19 -15.29
#